data_AF-M5P7W8-F1
#
_entry.id   AF-M5P7W8-F1
#
_cell.length_a   1.000
_cell.length_b   1.000
_cell.length_c   1.000
_cell.angle_alpha   90.00
_cell.angle_beta   90.00
_cell.angle_gamma   90.00
#
_symmetry.space_group_name_H-M   'P 1'
#
loop_
_entity.id
_entity.type
_entity.pdbx_description
1 polymer ?
#
loop_
_entity_poly.entity_id
_entity_poly.type
_entity_poly.pdbx_seq_one_letter_code
_entity_poly.pdbx_strand_id
1 'polypeptide(L)'
;MTEHMLNMLVALSGIGIGVAGMIIAYFINKRINQKMRLFNERHQKIRYQAKTLSWNITMVGILIVWVLAILYKGISFSFFLITGLYILHCVSMLISTVYFAGRN
;
A
#
# COMPACT_ATOMS: atom_id res chain seq x y z
N MET A 1 -32.34 0.81 12.62
CA MET A 1 -31.18 0.14 11.99
C MET A 1 -30.32 -0.39 13.12
N THR A 2 -30.05 -1.69 13.21
CA THR A 2 -29.26 -2.25 14.32
C THR A 2 -27.80 -1.82 14.21
N GLU A 3 -27.11 -1.65 15.35
CA GLU A 3 -25.69 -1.21 15.37
C GLU A 3 -24.79 -2.10 14.50
N HIS A 4 -25.09 -3.40 14.42
CA HIS A 4 -24.42 -4.35 13.55
C HIS A 4 -24.54 -3.99 12.06
N MET A 5 -25.74 -3.61 11.59
CA MET A 5 -25.94 -3.21 10.20
C MET A 5 -25.19 -1.92 9.87
N LEU A 6 -25.13 -0.97 10.80
CA LEU A 6 -24.39 0.28 10.62
C LEU A 6 -22.89 0.03 10.51
N ASN A 7 -22.32 -0.79 11.40
CA ASN A 7 -20.90 -1.16 11.36
C ASN A 7 -20.52 -1.86 10.05
N MET A 8 -21.38 -2.75 9.55
CA MET A 8 -21.16 -3.44 8.29
C MET A 8 -21.19 -2.47 7.09
N LEU A 9 -22.12 -1.53 7.09
CA LEU A 9 -22.23 -0.51 6.04
C LEU A 9 -21.01 0.43 6.04
N VAL A 10 -20.51 0.81 7.22
CA VAL A 10 -19.29 1.62 7.38
C VAL A 10 -18.05 0.87 6.89
N ALA A 11 -17.94 -0.43 7.17
CA ALA A 11 -16.84 -1.25 6.66
C ALA A 11 -16.86 -1.34 5.13
N LEU A 12 -18.04 -1.55 4.54
CA LEU A 12 -18.24 -1.61 3.08
C LEU A 12 -17.94 -0.26 2.41
N SER A 13 -18.38 0.86 2.99
CA SER A 13 -18.11 2.19 2.44
C SER A 13 -16.62 2.53 2.50
N GLY A 14 -15.91 2.11 3.54
CA GLY A 14 -14.46 2.24 3.64
C GLY A 14 -13.71 1.54 2.50
N ILE A 15 -14.11 0.30 2.16
CA ILE A 15 -13.55 -0.42 1.01
C ILE A 15 -13.87 0.31 -0.30
N GLY A 16 -15.12 0.75 -0.48
CA GLY A 16 -15.55 1.47 -1.67
C GLY A 16 -14.75 2.75 -1.92
N ILE A 17 -14.52 3.55 -0.88
CA ILE A 17 -13.71 4.78 -0.96
C ILE A 17 -12.26 4.44 -1.31
N GLY A 18 -11.68 3.40 -0.71
CA GLY A 18 -10.33 2.95 -1.03
C GLY A 18 -10.17 2.57 -2.50
N VAL A 19 -11.11 1.81 -3.05
CA VAL A 19 -11.11 1.41 -4.47
C VAL A 19 -11.27 2.64 -5.38
N ALA A 20 -12.20 3.55 -5.07
CA ALA A 20 -12.39 4.77 -5.84
C ALA A 20 -11.13 5.65 -5.85
N GLY A 21 -10.47 5.81 -4.70
CA GLY A 21 -9.20 6.52 -4.59
C GLY A 21 -8.09 5.89 -5.45
N MET A 22 -8.00 4.56 -5.46
CA MET A 22 -7.03 3.83 -6.31
C MET A 22 -7.28 4.09 -7.79
N ILE A 23 -8.54 4.06 -8.23
CA ILE A 23 -8.93 4.32 -9.62
C ILE A 23 -8.54 5.75 -10.02
N ILE A 24 -8.85 6.74 -9.18
CA ILE A 24 -8.51 8.14 -9.43
C ILE A 24 -6.99 8.31 -9.55
N ALA A 25 -6.23 7.77 -8.60
CA ALA A 25 -4.77 7.82 -8.62
C ALA A 25 -4.18 7.18 -9.89
N TYR A 26 -4.75 6.06 -10.34
CA TYR A 26 -4.36 5.40 -11.58
C TYR A 26 -4.60 6.30 -12.80
N PHE A 27 -5.77 6.94 -12.91
CA PHE A 27 -6.06 7.84 -14.04
C PHE A 27 -5.17 9.07 -14.05
N ILE A 28 -4.89 9.67 -12.89
CA ILE A 28 -3.96 10.81 -12.77
C ILE A 28 -2.56 10.39 -13.24
N ASN A 29 -2.05 9.27 -12.73
CA ASN A 29 -0.74 8.74 -13.14
C ASN A 29 -0.69 8.43 -14.64
N LYS A 30 -1.76 7.87 -15.22
CA LYS A 30 -1.85 7.58 -16.65
C LYS A 30 -1.76 8.86 -17.50
N ARG A 31 -2.46 9.92 -17.09
CA ARG A 31 -2.43 11.21 -17.79
C ARG A 31 -1.06 11.90 -17.70
N ILE A 32 -0.39 11.84 -16.55
CA ILE A 32 0.95 12.43 -16.37
C ILE A 32 1.99 11.67 -17.20
N ASN A 33 1.95 10.33 -17.19
CA ASN A 33 2.89 9.50 -17.95
C ASN A 33 2.83 9.74 -19.46
N GLN A 34 1.66 10.03 -20.03
CA GLN A 34 1.52 10.31 -21.46
C GLN A 34 2.21 11.61 -21.90
N LYS A 35 2.30 12.61 -21.00
CA LYS A 35 2.93 13.90 -21.30
C LYS A 35 4.46 13.87 -21.21
N MET A 36 5.02 12.85 -20.56
CA MET A 36 6.41 12.81 -20.11
C MET A 36 7.31 11.82 -20.89
N ARG A 37 6.84 11.24 -22.01
CA ARG A 37 7.61 10.26 -22.82
C ARG A 37 8.95 10.76 -23.40
N LEU A 38 9.27 12.05 -23.29
CA LEU A 38 10.44 12.67 -23.92
C LEU A 38 11.72 12.68 -23.05
N PHE A 39 11.64 12.38 -21.74
CA PHE A 39 12.80 12.36 -20.82
C PHE A 39 13.03 10.99 -20.17
N ASN A 40 13.28 9.96 -20.99
CA ASN A 40 13.33 8.55 -20.58
C ASN A 40 14.19 8.28 -19.33
N GLU A 41 15.41 8.80 -19.24
CA GLU A 41 16.32 8.48 -18.13
C GLU A 41 15.93 9.16 -16.81
N ARG A 42 15.56 10.45 -16.85
CA ARG A 42 15.15 11.19 -15.64
C ARG A 42 13.84 10.65 -15.10
N HIS A 43 12.88 10.30 -15.96
CA HIS A 43 11.62 9.71 -15.52
C HIS A 43 11.77 8.30 -14.97
N GLN A 44 12.64 7.48 -15.55
CA GLN A 44 12.95 6.18 -15.00
C GLN A 44 13.57 6.30 -13.59
N LYS A 45 14.52 7.22 -13.41
CA LYS A 45 15.12 7.52 -12.10
C LYS A 45 14.09 7.99 -11.07
N ILE A 46 13.24 8.95 -11.43
CA ILE A 46 12.17 9.46 -10.54
C ILE A 46 11.19 8.34 -10.19
N ARG A 47 10.83 7.47 -11.15
CA ARG A 47 9.91 6.37 -10.91
C ARG A 47 10.48 5.31 -9.96
N TYR A 48 11.77 4.98 -10.07
CA TYR A 48 12.43 4.10 -9.11
C TYR A 48 12.46 4.72 -7.72
N GLN A 49 12.86 6.00 -7.60
CA GLN A 49 12.86 6.71 -6.32
C GLN A 49 11.46 6.78 -5.70
N ALA A 50 10.44 7.09 -6.50
CA ALA A 50 9.05 7.12 -6.05
C ALA A 50 8.56 5.75 -5.57
N LYS A 51 8.95 4.65 -6.25
CA LYS A 51 8.61 3.28 -5.83
C LYS A 51 9.27 2.93 -4.49
N THR A 52 10.56 3.24 -4.32
CA THR A 52 11.27 3.03 -3.05
C THR A 52 10.67 3.88 -1.93
N LEU A 53 10.38 5.15 -2.19
CA LEU A 53 9.76 6.04 -1.21
C LEU A 53 8.36 5.55 -0.81
N SER A 54 7.54 5.11 -1.77
CA SER A 54 6.23 4.52 -1.51
C SER A 54 6.32 3.27 -0.64
N TRP A 55 7.31 2.41 -0.88
CA TRP A 55 7.57 1.24 -0.05
C TRP A 55 7.96 1.65 1.38
N ASN A 56 8.87 2.63 1.54
CA ASN A 56 9.23 3.14 2.88
C ASN A 56 8.03 3.76 3.62
N ILE A 57 7.19 4.54 2.93
CA ILE A 57 5.98 5.15 3.53
C ILE A 57 5.00 4.08 3.99
N THR A 58 4.76 3.06 3.16
CA THR A 58 3.84 1.96 3.51
C THR A 58 4.39 1.09 4.64
N MET A 59 5.70 0.84 4.70
CA MET A 59 6.38 0.21 5.82
C MET A 59 6.16 0.97 7.13
N VAL A 60 6.40 2.29 7.14
CA VAL A 60 6.16 3.15 8.33
C VAL A 60 4.68 3.15 8.72
N GLY A 61 3.78 3.22 7.74
CA GLY A 61 2.34 3.15 7.99
C GLY A 61 1.91 1.83 8.65
N ILE A 62 2.42 0.69 8.17
CA ILE A 62 2.17 -0.62 8.78
C ILE A 62 2.67 -0.64 10.23
N LEU A 63 3.87 -0.12 10.51
CA LEU A 63 4.41 -0.06 11.87
C LEU A 63 3.56 0.80 12.80
N ILE A 64 3.08 1.96 12.34
CA ILE A 64 2.20 2.82 13.13
C ILE A 64 0.90 2.09 13.48
N VAL A 65 0.25 1.48 12.48
CA VAL A 65 -0.99 0.71 12.71
C VAL A 65 -0.74 -0.47 13.64
N TRP A 66 0.44 -1.11 13.54
CA TRP A 66 0.81 -2.22 14.42
C TRP A 66 0.96 -1.78 15.88
N VAL A 67 1.65 -0.67 16.14
CA VAL A 67 1.77 -0.08 17.49
C VAL A 67 0.40 0.29 18.04
N LEU A 68 -0.45 0.94 17.23
CA LEU A 68 -1.81 1.28 17.65
C LEU A 68 -2.63 0.03 18.00
N ALA A 69 -2.53 -1.04 17.20
CA ALA A 69 -3.25 -2.28 17.49
C ALA A 69 -2.87 -2.88 18.85
N ILE A 70 -1.58 -2.82 19.22
CA ILE A 70 -1.08 -3.27 20.54
C ILE A 70 -1.62 -2.37 21.65
N LEU A 71 -1.60 -1.05 21.47
CA LEU A 71 -2.03 -0.10 22.50
C LEU A 71 -3.54 -0.19 22.80
N TYR A 72 -4.38 -0.37 21.79
CA TYR A 72 -5.84 -0.36 21.97
C TYR A 72 -6.45 -1.74 22.29
N LYS A 73 -5.96 -2.81 21.65
CA LYS A 73 -6.54 -4.17 21.79
C LYS A 73 -5.58 -5.18 22.42
N GLY A 74 -4.34 -4.81 22.72
CA GLY A 74 -3.32 -5.76 23.16
C GLY A 74 -3.00 -6.82 22.10
N ILE A 75 -2.46 -7.96 22.54
CA ILE A 75 -2.20 -9.12 21.68
C ILE A 75 -3.54 -9.77 21.35
N SER A 76 -4.12 -9.39 20.21
CA SER A 76 -5.39 -9.91 19.69
C SER A 76 -5.22 -10.38 18.24
N PHE A 77 -6.28 -10.91 17.63
CA PHE A 77 -6.25 -11.34 16.22
C PHE A 77 -5.74 -10.25 15.26
N SER A 78 -6.06 -8.98 15.52
CA SER A 78 -5.57 -7.84 14.72
C SER A 78 -4.05 -7.71 14.73
N PHE A 79 -3.39 -8.06 15.83
CA PHE A 79 -1.92 -8.07 15.92
C PHE A 79 -1.34 -9.08 14.92
N PHE A 80 -1.84 -10.32 14.93
CA PHE A 80 -1.37 -11.36 14.02
C PHE A 80 -1.65 -11.03 12.55
N LEU A 81 -2.80 -10.41 12.25
CA LEU A 81 -3.11 -9.94 10.90
C LEU A 81 -2.12 -8.89 10.41
N ILE A 82 -1.81 -7.88 11.24
CA ILE A 82 -0.86 -6.83 10.87
C ILE A 82 0.56 -7.39 10.77
N THR A 83 0.95 -8.33 11.65
CA THR A 83 2.23 -9.04 11.54
C THR A 83 2.32 -9.85 10.25
N GLY A 84 1.27 -10.58 9.87
CA GLY A 84 1.21 -11.29 8.59
C GLY A 84 1.33 -10.34 7.40
N LEU A 85 0.65 -9.19 7.46
CA LEU A 85 0.74 -8.15 6.43
C LEU A 85 2.15 -7.55 6.33
N TYR A 86 2.81 -7.31 7.48
CA TYR A 86 4.19 -6.84 7.55
C TYR A 86 5.17 -7.83 6.91
N ILE A 87 5.03 -9.13 7.24
CA ILE A 87 5.85 -10.18 6.64
C ILE A 87 5.62 -10.24 5.13
N LEU A 88 4.36 -10.22 4.68
CA LEU A 88 4.03 -10.22 3.26
C LEU A 88 4.63 -8.99 2.55
N HIS A 89 4.58 -7.83 3.18
CA HIS A 89 5.18 -6.60 2.65
C HIS A 89 6.70 -6.73 2.46
N CYS A 90 7.42 -7.30 3.44
CA CYS A 90 8.85 -7.55 3.35
C CYS A 90 9.18 -8.61 2.29
N VAL A 91 8.45 -9.73 2.29
CA VAL A 91 8.61 -10.83 1.34
C VAL A 91 8.35 -10.36 -0.09
N SER A 92 7.40 -9.44 -0.30
CA SER A 92 7.12 -8.87 -1.63
C SER A 92 8.34 -8.14 -2.22
N MET A 93 9.11 -7.47 -1.36
CA MET A 93 10.35 -6.81 -1.77
C MET A 93 11.41 -7.85 -2.10
N LEU A 94 11.57 -8.87 -1.26
CA LEU A 94 12.53 -9.96 -1.47
C LEU A 94 12.27 -10.70 -2.79
N ILE A 95 11.01 -11.11 -3.04
CA ILE A 95 10.60 -11.77 -4.28
C ILE A 95 10.87 -10.87 -5.49
N SER A 96 10.50 -9.59 -5.40
CA SER A 96 10.75 -8.63 -6.48
C SER A 96 12.24 -8.51 -6.78
N THR A 97 13.08 -8.38 -5.76
CA THR A 97 14.54 -8.27 -5.91
C THR A 97 15.11 -9.52 -6.57
N VAL A 98 14.76 -10.72 -6.10
CA VAL A 98 15.24 -11.99 -6.68
C VAL A 98 14.80 -12.12 -8.14
N TYR A 99 13.54 -11.80 -8.45
CA TYR A 99 13.00 -11.87 -9.80
C TYR A 99 13.72 -10.95 -10.80
N PHE A 100 14.02 -9.71 -10.39
CA PHE A 100 14.73 -8.76 -11.25
C PHE A 100 16.23 -9.03 -11.29
N ALA A 101 16.84 -9.52 -10.21
CA ALA A 101 18.25 -9.89 -10.18
C ALA A 101 18.56 -11.08 -11.12
N GLY A 102 17.67 -12.06 -11.23
CA GLY A 102 17.83 -13.18 -12.16
C GLY A 102 17.64 -12.84 -13.64
N ARG A 103 17.21 -11.61 -13.97
CA ARG A 103 17.03 -11.12 -15.34
C ARG A 103 18.13 -10.17 -15.81
N ASN A 104 19.01 -9.76 -14.90
CA ASN A 104 20.07 -8.79 -15.13
C ASN A 104 21.42 -9.51 -15.20
#